data_AF-A0A2N8SRW6-F1
#
_entry.id   AF-A0A2N8SRW6-F1
#
_cell.length_a   1.000
_cell.length_b   1.000
_cell.length_c   1.000
_cell.angle_alpha   90.00
_cell.angle_beta   90.00
_cell.angle_gamma   90.00
#
_symmetry.space_group_name_H-M   'P 1'
#
loop_
_entity.id
_entity.type
_entity.pdbx_description
1 polymer ?
#
loop_
_entity_poly.entity_id
_entity_poly.type
_entity_poly.pdbx_seq_one_letter_code
_entity_poly.pdbx_strand_id
1 'polypeptide(L)'
;MERSIPLTQVHEYDLGIPDAYFLGDHVSPGRAILWRNNRVYSFAFSQAGPDSAARIKALVERFQPRDLYEVPKGPGFCFPYGFIADDGQTAYSIKNSLRFTRTPNVIFTLIAASANDPWQTRPTEGTYDTDYRPGYDASRWKKTSFIERLYLGKRLAGLEGWRLDPKPGSGEQERAWFALAHRGGTGSPLLAVQMFTFQKGTDDLTELTPPPEEVIPRFRKLSESIKEALVN
;
A
#
# COMPACT_ATOMS: atom_id res chain seq x y z
N MET A 1 14.92 -19.89 -31.01
CA MET A 1 14.88 -18.78 -30.04
C MET A 1 15.81 -17.67 -30.56
N GLU A 2 15.53 -17.14 -31.76
CA GLU A 2 16.44 -16.26 -32.53
C GLU A 2 15.69 -15.07 -33.19
N ARG A 3 14.56 -14.67 -32.61
CA ARG A 3 13.72 -13.57 -33.13
C ARG A 3 13.41 -12.48 -32.08
N SER A 4 14.26 -12.29 -31.07
CA SER A 4 14.02 -11.35 -29.98
C SER A 4 15.09 -10.26 -29.80
N ILE A 5 15.81 -9.87 -30.86
CA ILE A 5 16.96 -8.94 -30.78
C ILE A 5 16.71 -7.55 -31.43
N PRO A 6 15.45 -7.08 -31.63
CA PRO A 6 15.23 -5.62 -31.67
C PRO A 6 14.22 -5.13 -30.61
N LEU A 7 13.95 -5.92 -29.57
CA LEU A 7 13.11 -5.51 -28.42
C LEU A 7 13.92 -4.93 -27.24
N THR A 8 15.23 -4.71 -27.39
CA THR A 8 16.14 -4.42 -26.25
C THR A 8 16.72 -3.01 -26.25
N GLN A 9 16.52 -2.21 -27.31
CA GLN A 9 16.95 -0.82 -27.31
C GLN A 9 15.85 0.05 -26.70
N VAL A 10 16.18 0.77 -25.63
CA VAL A 10 15.29 1.74 -25.01
C VAL A 10 15.40 3.06 -25.77
N HIS A 11 14.26 3.60 -26.19
CA HIS A 11 14.17 4.90 -26.84
C HIS A 11 13.58 5.92 -25.86
N GLU A 12 14.12 7.13 -25.92
CA GLU A 12 13.56 8.28 -25.22
C GLU A 12 12.62 9.06 -26.14
N TYR A 13 11.47 9.44 -25.60
CA TYR A 13 10.44 10.22 -26.28
C TYR A 13 10.35 11.62 -25.65
N ASP A 14 10.45 12.66 -26.47
CA ASP A 14 10.14 14.02 -26.03
C ASP A 14 8.63 14.28 -26.14
N LEU A 15 7.96 14.40 -25.00
CA LEU A 15 6.52 14.73 -24.93
C LEU A 15 6.27 16.20 -24.55
N GLY A 16 7.32 17.02 -24.48
CA GLY A 16 7.26 18.44 -24.11
C GLY A 16 6.91 18.68 -22.64
N ILE A 17 7.23 17.74 -21.75
CA ILE A 17 6.98 17.84 -20.30
C ILE A 17 8.33 18.05 -19.60
N PRO A 18 8.50 19.15 -18.83
CA PRO A 18 9.75 19.43 -18.15
C PRO A 18 10.03 18.42 -17.02
N ASP A 19 11.32 18.26 -16.71
CA ASP A 19 11.82 17.40 -15.63
C ASP A 19 11.20 15.98 -15.68
N ALA A 20 11.16 15.41 -16.88
CA ALA A 20 10.55 14.12 -17.15
C ALA A 20 11.33 13.34 -18.21
N TYR A 21 11.38 12.02 -18.04
CA TYR A 21 11.89 11.07 -19.03
C TYR A 21 10.78 10.11 -19.44
N PHE A 22 10.56 9.97 -20.75
CA PHE A 22 9.61 9.01 -21.31
C PHE A 22 10.35 7.94 -22.09
N LEU A 23 10.27 6.70 -21.62
CA LEU A 23 11.09 5.60 -22.13
C LEU A 23 10.19 4.52 -22.72
N GLY A 24 10.61 3.91 -23.82
CA GLY A 24 9.84 2.89 -24.52
C GLY A 24 10.65 2.05 -25.50
N ASP A 25 9.93 1.28 -26.31
CA ASP A 25 10.50 0.63 -27.50
C ASP A 25 10.58 1.63 -28.66
N HIS A 26 10.80 1.17 -29.89
CA HIS A 26 10.87 2.04 -31.06
C HIS A 26 9.51 2.55 -31.55
N VAL A 27 8.40 1.99 -31.04
CA VAL A 27 7.02 2.30 -31.48
C VAL A 27 6.33 3.23 -30.49
N SER A 28 6.48 2.98 -29.18
CA SER A 28 5.69 3.64 -28.16
C SER A 28 6.41 3.82 -26.81
N PRO A 29 6.19 4.94 -26.11
CA PRO A 29 6.61 5.09 -24.72
C PRO A 29 5.79 4.16 -23.81
N GLY A 30 6.47 3.45 -22.90
CA GLY A 30 5.85 2.56 -21.92
C GLY A 30 6.15 2.93 -20.46
N ARG A 31 6.98 3.96 -20.23
CA ARG A 31 7.36 4.43 -18.90
C ARG A 31 7.47 5.95 -18.87
N ALA A 32 6.96 6.56 -17.81
CA ALA A 32 7.19 7.97 -17.49
C ALA A 32 7.89 8.09 -16.13
N ILE A 33 8.99 8.83 -16.08
CA ILE A 33 9.76 9.13 -14.87
C ILE A 33 9.70 10.65 -14.68
N LEU A 34 9.07 11.12 -13.62
CA LEU A 34 8.91 12.55 -13.33
C LEU A 34 9.71 12.93 -12.09
N TRP A 35 10.42 14.05 -12.15
CA TRP A 35 11.02 14.67 -10.97
C TRP A 35 10.14 15.82 -10.49
N ARG A 36 9.52 15.69 -9.32
CA ARG A 36 8.68 16.74 -8.72
C ARG A 36 8.97 16.84 -7.22
N ASN A 37 9.20 18.05 -6.71
CA ASN A 37 9.38 18.33 -5.28
C ASN A 37 10.37 17.37 -4.57
N ASN A 38 11.54 17.17 -5.16
CA ASN A 38 12.60 16.26 -4.67
C ASN A 38 12.19 14.78 -4.57
N ARG A 39 11.23 14.35 -5.40
CA ARG A 39 10.78 12.96 -5.49
C ARG A 39 10.73 12.52 -6.95
N VAL A 40 11.10 11.25 -7.16
CA VAL A 40 10.92 10.57 -8.45
C VAL A 40 9.58 9.82 -8.42
N TYR A 41 8.73 10.10 -9.41
CA TYR A 41 7.49 9.39 -9.66
C TYR A 41 7.66 8.54 -10.92
N SER A 42 7.47 7.22 -10.81
CA SER A 42 7.64 6.29 -11.92
C SER A 42 6.30 5.64 -12.26
N PHE A 43 5.79 5.93 -13.46
CA PHE A 43 4.60 5.29 -14.02
C PHE A 43 5.04 4.31 -15.10
N ALA A 44 4.70 3.04 -14.94
CA ALA A 44 4.99 1.99 -15.91
C ALA A 44 3.68 1.45 -16.48
N PHE A 45 3.59 1.39 -17.81
CA PHE A 45 2.39 1.03 -18.54
C PHE A 45 2.57 -0.37 -19.12
N SER A 46 1.82 -1.34 -18.59
CA SER A 46 1.91 -2.76 -19.00
C SER A 46 1.33 -3.02 -20.40
N GLN A 47 0.50 -2.11 -20.91
CA GLN A 47 -0.09 -2.18 -22.25
C GLN A 47 0.25 -0.89 -23.01
N ALA A 48 1.47 -0.83 -23.54
CA ALA A 48 1.90 0.23 -24.45
C ALA A 48 1.49 -0.08 -25.90
N GLY A 49 1.28 0.96 -26.70
CA GLY A 49 0.86 0.89 -28.09
C GLY A 49 0.96 2.25 -28.80
N PRO A 50 0.55 2.33 -30.07
CA PRO A 50 0.75 3.53 -30.90
C PRO A 50 0.14 4.83 -30.31
N ASP A 51 -0.88 4.72 -29.46
CA ASP A 51 -1.54 5.84 -28.79
C ASP A 51 -0.94 6.19 -27.40
N SER A 52 0.08 5.47 -26.94
CA SER A 52 0.62 5.63 -25.59
C SER A 52 1.19 7.02 -25.32
N ALA A 53 1.84 7.67 -26.29
CA ALA A 53 2.38 9.01 -26.09
C ALA A 53 1.30 10.01 -25.65
N ALA A 54 0.14 10.01 -26.34
CA ALA A 54 -0.98 10.87 -26.01
C ALA A 54 -1.61 10.49 -24.66
N ARG A 55 -1.80 9.20 -24.38
CA ARG A 55 -2.37 8.71 -23.12
C ARG A 55 -1.50 9.03 -21.91
N ILE A 56 -0.18 8.85 -22.04
CA ILE A 56 0.78 9.17 -20.99
C ILE A 56 0.78 10.67 -20.73
N LYS A 57 0.81 11.50 -21.78
CA LYS A 57 0.72 12.95 -21.64
C LYS A 57 -0.55 13.37 -20.89
N ALA A 58 -1.71 12.85 -21.29
CA ALA A 58 -2.99 13.14 -20.63
C ALA A 58 -3.05 12.65 -19.16
N LEU A 59 -2.34 11.57 -18.81
CA LEU A 59 -2.23 11.14 -17.41
C LEU A 59 -1.34 12.09 -16.61
N VAL A 60 -0.18 12.48 -17.16
CA VAL A 60 0.76 13.37 -16.49
C VAL A 60 0.18 14.78 -16.29
N GLU A 61 -0.63 15.28 -17.23
CA GLU A 61 -1.35 16.56 -17.10
C GLU A 61 -2.36 16.55 -15.92
N ARG A 62 -2.90 15.39 -15.56
CA ARG A 62 -3.81 15.21 -14.42
C ARG A 62 -3.09 14.87 -13.12
N PHE A 63 -1.80 14.55 -13.19
CA PHE A 63 -0.98 14.24 -12.03
C PHE A 63 -0.54 15.52 -11.32
N GLN A 64 -0.72 15.52 -10.00
CA GLN A 64 -0.33 16.61 -9.12
C GLN A 64 0.49 16.06 -7.96
N PRO A 65 1.72 16.55 -7.71
CA PRO A 65 2.40 16.28 -6.45
C PRO A 65 1.61 16.93 -5.31
N ARG A 66 1.61 16.29 -4.15
CA ARG A 66 0.94 16.81 -2.95
C ARG A 66 1.80 16.59 -1.72
N ASP A 67 1.59 17.42 -0.70
CA ASP A 67 2.28 17.26 0.58
C ASP A 67 1.60 16.24 1.50
N LEU A 68 2.30 15.86 2.57
CA LEU A 68 1.71 15.04 3.62
C LEU A 68 0.56 15.83 4.27
N TYR A 69 -0.58 15.15 4.48
CA TYR A 69 -1.84 15.72 4.99
C TYR A 69 -2.61 16.64 4.04
N GLU A 70 -2.07 16.98 2.88
CA GLU A 70 -2.87 17.61 1.84
C GLU A 70 -3.89 16.61 1.28
N VAL A 71 -5.17 17.00 1.33
CA VAL A 71 -6.31 16.22 0.82
C VAL A 71 -6.89 16.95 -0.40
N PRO A 72 -6.66 16.44 -1.62
CA PRO A 72 -7.20 17.03 -2.85
C PRO A 72 -8.73 17.12 -2.83
N LYS A 73 -9.26 18.13 -3.53
CA LYS A 73 -10.70 18.26 -3.79
C LYS A 73 -11.03 17.68 -5.17
N GLY A 74 -12.17 17.00 -5.26
CA GLY A 74 -12.65 16.40 -6.50
C GLY A 74 -12.27 14.92 -6.66
N PRO A 75 -12.81 14.25 -7.70
CA PRO A 75 -12.54 12.85 -8.00
C PRO A 75 -11.09 12.59 -8.41
N GLY A 76 -10.56 11.46 -7.96
CA GLY A 76 -9.21 11.02 -8.29
C GLY A 76 -8.63 10.02 -7.29
N PHE A 77 -7.38 9.64 -7.52
CA PHE A 77 -6.66 8.68 -6.69
C PHE A 77 -5.50 9.33 -5.98
N CYS A 78 -5.42 9.11 -4.66
CA CYS A 78 -4.29 9.52 -3.83
C CYS A 78 -3.35 8.33 -3.62
N PHE A 79 -2.05 8.58 -3.78
CA PHE A 79 -0.97 7.74 -3.27
C PHE A 79 0.04 8.63 -2.53
N PRO A 80 1.00 8.11 -1.76
CA PRO A 80 1.90 8.97 -0.98
C PRO A 80 2.55 10.05 -1.85
N TYR A 81 2.33 11.30 -1.45
CA TYR A 81 2.83 12.50 -2.14
C TYR A 81 2.37 12.69 -3.60
N GLY A 82 1.34 11.98 -4.05
CA GLY A 82 0.77 12.17 -5.39
C GLY A 82 -0.75 12.08 -5.43
N PHE A 83 -1.32 12.75 -6.42
CA PHE A 83 -2.73 12.71 -6.77
C PHE A 83 -2.88 12.63 -8.29
N ILE A 84 -3.83 11.85 -8.77
CA ILE A 84 -4.22 11.84 -10.18
C ILE A 84 -5.72 12.13 -10.23
N ALA A 85 -6.08 13.28 -10.79
CA ALA A 85 -7.48 13.64 -11.02
C ALA A 85 -8.11 12.72 -12.08
N ASP A 86 -9.35 12.30 -11.86
CA ASP A 86 -10.09 11.48 -12.82
C ASP A 86 -11.60 11.77 -12.81
N ASP A 87 -12.39 10.89 -13.42
CA ASP A 87 -13.85 10.97 -13.46
C ASP A 87 -14.55 10.21 -12.32
N GLY A 88 -13.79 9.62 -11.40
CA GLY A 88 -14.27 8.79 -10.30
C GLY A 88 -14.71 7.38 -10.71
N GLN A 89 -14.55 6.99 -11.98
CA GLN A 89 -15.05 5.72 -12.52
C GLN A 89 -13.93 4.73 -12.86
N THR A 90 -12.67 5.19 -12.89
CA THR A 90 -11.54 4.34 -13.24
C THR A 90 -11.32 3.27 -12.17
N ALA A 91 -11.16 2.01 -12.59
CA ALA A 91 -10.82 0.93 -11.67
C ALA A 91 -9.41 1.13 -11.10
N TYR A 92 -9.23 0.84 -9.82
CA TYR A 92 -7.96 1.06 -9.11
C TYR A 92 -7.67 -0.04 -8.09
N SER A 93 -6.40 -0.20 -7.78
CA SER A 93 -5.89 -1.00 -6.66
C SER A 93 -4.65 -0.30 -6.09
N ILE A 94 -4.71 0.06 -4.80
CA ILE A 94 -3.68 0.84 -4.11
C ILE A 94 -3.33 0.11 -2.82
N LYS A 95 -2.03 -0.13 -2.62
CA LYS A 95 -1.48 -0.71 -1.41
C LYS A 95 -0.34 0.16 -0.89
N ASN A 96 -0.44 0.63 0.36
CA ASN A 96 0.65 1.38 0.98
C ASN A 96 0.65 1.22 2.50
N SER A 97 1.84 1.30 3.10
CA SER A 97 2.03 1.14 4.53
C SER A 97 2.16 2.48 5.25
N LEU A 98 1.45 2.62 6.35
CA LEU A 98 1.58 3.70 7.31
C LEU A 98 2.35 3.22 8.53
N ARG A 99 2.99 4.16 9.23
CA ARG A 99 3.69 3.91 10.49
C ARG A 99 3.42 5.06 11.44
N PHE A 100 3.10 4.77 12.69
CA PHE A 100 3.09 5.81 13.72
C PHE A 100 4.53 6.09 14.15
N THR A 101 4.98 7.33 14.05
CA THR A 101 6.39 7.70 14.35
C THR A 101 6.85 7.26 15.75
N ARG A 102 5.96 7.30 16.75
CA ARG A 102 6.26 6.90 18.13
C ARG A 102 6.26 5.39 18.38
N THR A 103 5.80 4.58 17.43
CA THR A 103 5.82 3.10 17.55
C THR A 103 6.25 2.51 16.21
N PRO A 104 7.53 2.68 15.85
CA PRO A 104 8.01 2.39 14.50
C PRO A 104 8.07 0.90 14.19
N ASN A 105 8.09 0.04 15.21
CA ASN A 105 8.05 -1.41 15.09
C ASN A 105 6.76 -1.96 14.47
N VAL A 106 5.71 -1.13 14.34
CA VAL A 106 4.41 -1.56 13.80
C VAL A 106 4.09 -0.78 12.53
N ILE A 107 3.77 -1.50 11.45
CA ILE A 107 3.25 -0.90 10.22
C ILE A 107 1.82 -1.34 9.96
N PHE A 108 1.05 -0.46 9.35
CA PHE A 108 -0.33 -0.70 8.92
C PHE A 108 -0.38 -0.58 7.41
N THR A 109 -0.46 -1.71 6.71
CA THR A 109 -0.61 -1.73 5.27
C THR A 109 -2.08 -1.62 4.91
N LEU A 110 -2.46 -0.49 4.33
CA LEU A 110 -3.80 -0.24 3.82
C LEU A 110 -3.87 -0.70 2.37
N ILE A 111 -4.94 -1.43 2.05
CA ILE A 111 -5.29 -1.84 0.70
C ILE A 111 -6.66 -1.26 0.39
N ALA A 112 -6.76 -0.55 -0.73
CA ALA A 112 -8.01 -0.05 -1.26
C ALA A 112 -8.11 -0.39 -2.75
N ALA A 113 -9.24 -0.97 -3.16
CA ALA A 113 -9.49 -1.26 -4.58
C ALA A 113 -10.94 -0.97 -4.93
N SER A 114 -11.20 -0.59 -6.18
CA SER A 114 -12.56 -0.41 -6.71
C SER A 114 -13.37 -1.70 -6.58
N ALA A 115 -14.70 -1.59 -6.54
CA ALA A 115 -15.57 -2.78 -6.51
C ALA A 115 -15.34 -3.63 -7.77
N ASN A 116 -15.18 -4.95 -7.60
CA ASN A 116 -14.88 -5.91 -8.67
C ASN A 116 -13.70 -5.46 -9.55
N ASP A 117 -12.61 -4.98 -8.92
CA ASP A 117 -11.43 -4.56 -9.66
C ASP A 117 -10.90 -5.67 -10.59
N PRO A 118 -10.40 -5.33 -11.79
CA PRO A 118 -10.00 -6.31 -12.79
C PRO A 118 -8.79 -7.16 -12.38
N TRP A 119 -8.04 -6.73 -11.36
CA TRP A 119 -6.90 -7.47 -10.82
C TRP A 119 -7.30 -8.48 -9.73
N GLN A 120 -8.59 -8.53 -9.36
CA GLN A 120 -9.11 -9.41 -8.31
C GLN A 120 -8.36 -9.23 -6.99
N THR A 121 -8.08 -7.98 -6.64
CA THR A 121 -7.28 -7.62 -5.45
C THR A 121 -7.87 -8.28 -4.21
N ARG A 122 -7.05 -9.02 -3.46
CA ARG A 122 -7.50 -9.71 -2.25
C ARG A 122 -7.13 -8.94 -0.99
N PRO A 123 -7.89 -9.09 0.10
CA PRO A 123 -7.48 -8.56 1.41
C PRO A 123 -6.09 -9.03 1.86
N THR A 124 -5.67 -10.21 1.40
CA THR A 124 -4.40 -10.87 1.70
C THR A 124 -3.31 -10.56 0.66
N GLU A 125 -3.55 -9.63 -0.27
CA GLU A 125 -2.59 -9.26 -1.31
C GLU A 125 -1.23 -8.92 -0.68
N GLY A 126 -0.16 -9.58 -1.14
CA GLY A 126 1.20 -9.44 -0.63
C GLY A 126 1.36 -9.69 0.88
N THR A 127 0.57 -10.61 1.42
CA THR A 127 0.93 -11.39 2.62
C THR A 127 1.34 -12.79 2.17
N TYR A 128 2.18 -13.45 2.95
CA TYR A 128 2.67 -14.80 2.68
C TYR A 128 2.54 -15.68 3.93
N ASP A 129 2.76 -16.99 3.76
CA ASP A 129 2.60 -17.97 4.85
C ASP A 129 3.41 -17.63 6.11
N THR A 130 4.57 -16.97 5.96
CA THR A 130 5.40 -16.50 7.06
C THR A 130 4.72 -15.46 7.93
N ASP A 131 3.82 -14.65 7.37
CA ASP A 131 3.05 -13.65 8.12
C ASP A 131 1.96 -14.32 8.97
N TYR A 132 1.37 -15.41 8.47
CA TYR A 132 0.33 -16.17 9.19
C TYR A 132 0.93 -17.20 10.18
N ARG A 133 2.12 -17.70 9.87
CA ARG A 133 2.83 -18.76 10.58
C ARG A 133 4.27 -18.30 10.84
N PRO A 134 4.50 -17.49 11.89
CA PRO A 134 5.84 -17.03 12.23
C PRO A 134 6.70 -18.22 12.66
N GLY A 135 7.98 -18.18 12.33
CA GLY A 135 8.98 -19.02 12.98
C GLY A 135 9.27 -18.49 14.38
N TYR A 136 9.18 -19.35 15.41
CA TYR A 136 9.52 -18.99 16.79
C TYR A 136 9.94 -20.24 17.58
N ASP A 137 10.78 -20.03 18.61
CA ASP A 137 11.09 -21.08 19.57
C ASP A 137 9.95 -21.21 20.59
N ALA A 138 9.15 -22.27 20.44
CA ALA A 138 8.02 -22.54 21.31
C ALA A 138 8.41 -22.84 22.77
N SER A 139 9.68 -23.10 23.07
CA SER A 139 10.15 -23.21 24.46
C SER A 139 10.24 -21.85 25.16
N ARG A 140 10.46 -20.77 24.39
CA ARG A 140 10.66 -19.41 24.90
C ARG A 140 9.48 -18.46 24.67
N TRP A 141 8.78 -18.58 23.54
CA TRP A 141 7.60 -17.77 23.23
C TRP A 141 6.32 -18.59 23.22
N LYS A 142 5.20 -17.93 23.51
CA LYS A 142 3.85 -18.49 23.39
C LYS A 142 3.12 -17.79 22.25
N LYS A 143 2.69 -18.56 21.24
CA LYS A 143 1.77 -18.07 20.20
C LYS A 143 0.34 -18.17 20.69
N THR A 144 -0.43 -17.10 20.57
CA THR A 144 -1.87 -17.07 20.83
C THR A 144 -2.59 -16.40 19.66
N SER A 145 -3.78 -16.89 19.32
CA SER A 145 -4.68 -16.19 18.41
C SER A 145 -5.44 -15.11 19.17
N PHE A 146 -5.77 -14.02 18.49
CA PHE A 146 -6.67 -13.01 19.04
C PHE A 146 -7.62 -12.50 17.96
N ILE A 147 -8.76 -11.98 18.41
CA ILE A 147 -9.76 -11.33 17.55
C ILE A 147 -10.18 -10.05 18.25
N GLU A 148 -10.15 -8.95 17.51
CA GLU A 148 -10.56 -7.63 17.96
C GLU A 148 -11.67 -7.07 17.08
N ARG A 149 -12.54 -6.23 17.66
CA ARG A 149 -13.52 -5.47 16.89
C ARG A 149 -12.84 -4.25 16.28
N LEU A 150 -12.97 -4.08 14.97
CA LEU A 150 -12.46 -2.91 14.26
C LEU A 150 -13.54 -2.35 13.34
N TYR A 151 -13.64 -1.03 13.25
CA TYR A 151 -14.50 -0.39 12.27
C TYR A 151 -13.66 0.16 11.11
N LEU A 152 -14.05 -0.15 9.89
CA LEU A 152 -13.47 0.38 8.66
C LEU A 152 -14.46 1.36 8.05
N GLY A 153 -14.32 2.63 8.41
CA GLY A 153 -15.36 3.64 8.33
C GLY A 153 -16.52 3.29 9.27
N LYS A 154 -17.76 3.35 8.75
CA LYS A 154 -18.97 3.02 9.54
C LYS A 154 -19.26 1.51 9.68
N ARG A 155 -18.51 0.64 8.99
CA ARG A 155 -18.79 -0.81 8.95
C ARG A 155 -17.85 -1.57 9.87
N LEU A 156 -18.42 -2.45 10.69
CA LEU A 156 -17.68 -3.37 11.54
C LEU A 156 -16.96 -4.43 10.68
N ALA A 157 -15.73 -4.75 11.05
CA ALA A 157 -14.92 -5.85 10.53
C ALA A 157 -14.22 -6.57 11.71
N GLY A 158 -14.00 -7.87 11.56
CA GLY A 158 -13.15 -8.62 12.48
C GLY A 158 -11.68 -8.33 12.18
N LEU A 159 -10.92 -7.93 13.20
CA LEU A 159 -9.46 -7.89 13.14
C LEU A 159 -8.93 -9.18 13.74
N GLU A 160 -8.52 -10.11 12.89
CA GLU A 160 -8.11 -11.45 13.27
C GLU A 160 -6.61 -11.63 13.11
N GLY A 161 -5.97 -12.27 14.07
CA GLY A 161 -4.52 -12.34 14.10
C GLY A 161 -3.93 -13.31 15.10
N TRP A 162 -2.62 -13.24 15.22
CA TRP A 162 -1.85 -13.95 16.24
C TRP A 162 -0.85 -13.01 16.91
N ARG A 163 -0.44 -13.35 18.12
CA ARG A 163 0.65 -12.71 18.85
C ARG A 163 1.61 -13.74 19.44
N LEU A 164 2.86 -13.32 19.59
CA LEU A 164 3.95 -14.02 20.26
C LEU A 164 4.36 -13.17 21.46
N ASP A 165 4.22 -13.75 22.65
CA ASP A 165 4.69 -13.17 23.89
C ASP A 165 5.76 -14.06 24.53
N PRO A 166 6.77 -13.48 25.19
CA PRO A 166 7.77 -14.25 25.92
C PRO A 166 7.11 -14.98 27.09
N LYS A 167 7.51 -16.24 27.30
CA LYS A 167 7.08 -17.03 28.45
C LYS A 167 7.78 -16.53 29.72
N PRO A 168 7.12 -16.63 30.90
CA PRO A 168 7.78 -16.34 32.17
C PRO A 168 9.06 -17.18 32.33
N GLY A 169 10.16 -16.54 32.74
CA GLY A 169 11.46 -17.19 32.95
C GLY A 169 12.31 -17.44 31.71
N SER A 170 11.82 -17.11 30.50
CA SER A 170 12.59 -17.27 29.25
C SER A 170 13.75 -16.27 29.10
N GLY A 171 13.70 -15.14 29.82
CA GLY A 171 14.65 -14.02 29.66
C GLY A 171 14.37 -13.13 28.43
N GLU A 172 13.42 -13.54 27.58
CA GLU A 172 13.05 -12.82 26.37
C GLU A 172 12.12 -11.64 26.68
N GLN A 173 12.23 -10.57 25.89
CA GLN A 173 11.38 -9.38 26.02
C GLN A 173 10.68 -9.00 24.72
N GLU A 174 11.19 -9.49 23.59
CA GLU A 174 10.65 -9.17 22.27
C GLU A 174 9.27 -9.82 22.07
N ARG A 175 8.42 -9.10 21.34
CA ARG A 175 7.09 -9.55 20.94
C ARG A 175 6.98 -9.50 19.43
N ALA A 176 6.01 -10.23 18.90
CA ALA A 176 5.59 -10.08 17.52
C ALA A 176 4.09 -10.33 17.44
N TRP A 177 3.42 -9.69 16.50
CA TRP A 177 2.03 -9.96 16.19
C TRP A 177 1.71 -9.55 14.76
N PHE A 178 0.66 -10.18 14.25
CA PHE A 178 0.10 -9.91 12.93
C PHE A 178 -1.41 -9.90 13.06
N ALA A 179 -2.08 -9.01 12.34
CA ALA A 179 -3.53 -9.00 12.26
C ALA A 179 -4.04 -8.44 10.93
N LEU A 180 -5.21 -8.92 10.51
CA LEU A 180 -5.85 -8.50 9.26
C LEU A 180 -7.33 -8.24 9.50
N ALA A 181 -7.84 -7.15 8.92
CA ALA A 181 -9.27 -6.87 8.83
C ALA A 181 -9.61 -6.37 7.44
N HIS A 182 -10.80 -6.69 6.94
CA HIS A 182 -11.24 -6.17 5.65
C HIS A 182 -12.75 -6.06 5.52
N ARG A 183 -13.18 -5.33 4.49
CA ARG A 183 -14.57 -5.24 4.05
C ARG A 183 -14.64 -4.95 2.54
N GLY A 184 -15.80 -5.21 1.94
CA GLY A 184 -16.04 -4.87 0.53
C GLY A 184 -15.30 -5.80 -0.43
N GLY A 185 -15.14 -5.35 -1.68
CA GLY A 185 -14.55 -6.09 -2.79
C GLY A 185 -15.56 -6.41 -3.89
N THR A 186 -16.78 -6.83 -3.54
CA THR A 186 -17.80 -7.21 -4.55
C THR A 186 -18.80 -6.10 -4.86
N GLY A 187 -19.54 -5.61 -3.85
CA GLY A 187 -20.59 -4.60 -4.04
C GLY A 187 -20.21 -3.19 -3.59
N SER A 188 -18.99 -3.02 -3.08
CA SER A 188 -18.41 -1.73 -2.68
C SER A 188 -16.89 -1.84 -2.77
N PRO A 189 -16.14 -0.72 -2.81
CA PRO A 189 -14.69 -0.77 -2.77
C PRO A 189 -14.17 -1.69 -1.66
N LEU A 190 -13.12 -2.44 -1.97
CA LEU A 190 -12.35 -3.19 -0.99
C LEU A 190 -11.61 -2.19 -0.11
N LEU A 191 -11.67 -2.42 1.20
CA LEU A 191 -10.79 -1.78 2.16
C LEU A 191 -10.28 -2.86 3.11
N ALA A 192 -8.96 -3.04 3.16
CA ALA A 192 -8.29 -3.93 4.08
C ALA A 192 -7.17 -3.22 4.83
N VAL A 193 -6.91 -3.69 6.04
CA VAL A 193 -5.71 -3.36 6.81
C VAL A 193 -4.99 -4.65 7.17
N GLN A 194 -3.69 -4.67 6.94
CA GLN A 194 -2.76 -5.70 7.39
C GLN A 194 -1.78 -5.04 8.37
N MET A 195 -1.65 -5.58 9.58
CA MET A 195 -0.76 -5.06 10.61
C MET A 195 0.42 -6.01 10.78
N PHE A 196 1.64 -5.49 10.67
CA PHE A 196 2.87 -6.26 10.81
C PHE A 196 3.75 -5.65 11.90
N THR A 197 4.57 -6.50 12.49
CA THR A 197 5.54 -6.12 13.53
C THR A 197 6.96 -6.45 13.10
N PHE A 198 7.91 -5.64 13.55
CA PHE A 198 9.34 -5.80 13.31
C PHE A 198 10.11 -5.68 14.62
N GLN A 199 11.03 -6.61 14.84
CA GLN A 199 11.80 -6.70 16.07
C GLN A 199 12.79 -5.53 16.22
N LYS A 200 13.13 -5.24 17.47
CA LYS A 200 14.27 -4.39 17.81
C LYS A 200 15.55 -4.88 17.11
N GLY A 201 16.32 -3.94 16.59
CA GLY A 201 17.55 -4.22 15.84
C GLY A 201 17.32 -4.55 14.37
N THR A 202 16.06 -4.64 13.91
CA THR A 202 15.75 -4.58 12.48
C THR A 202 15.87 -3.13 12.02
N ASP A 203 16.75 -2.86 11.06
CA ASP A 203 17.07 -1.51 10.58
C ASP A 203 17.40 -0.53 11.71
N ASP A 204 16.66 0.58 11.82
CA ASP A 204 16.83 1.66 12.80
C ASP A 204 15.94 1.49 14.05
N LEU A 205 15.27 0.34 14.21
CA LEU A 205 14.36 0.10 15.32
C LEU A 205 15.10 -0.17 16.63
N THR A 206 15.05 0.77 17.57
CA THR A 206 15.77 0.68 18.86
C THR A 206 14.92 0.17 20.03
N GLU A 207 13.59 0.16 19.88
CA GLU A 207 12.64 -0.24 20.91
C GLU A 207 12.07 -1.64 20.65
N LEU A 208 11.60 -2.29 21.72
CA LEU A 208 10.90 -3.56 21.63
C LEU A 208 9.54 -3.35 20.97
N THR A 209 9.03 -4.40 20.32
CA THR A 209 7.69 -4.36 19.73
C THR A 209 6.63 -4.18 20.82
N PRO A 210 5.78 -3.14 20.75
CA PRO A 210 4.71 -2.95 21.71
C PRO A 210 3.64 -4.04 21.52
N PRO A 211 2.96 -4.45 22.60
CA PRO A 211 1.85 -5.39 22.51
C PRO A 211 0.65 -4.75 21.77
N PRO A 212 -0.26 -5.57 21.20
CA PRO A 212 -1.40 -5.07 20.41
C PRO A 212 -2.26 -4.04 21.15
N GLU A 213 -2.41 -4.18 22.47
CA GLU A 213 -3.23 -3.32 23.33
C GLU A 213 -2.78 -1.85 23.34
N GLU A 214 -1.50 -1.58 23.08
CA GLU A 214 -0.95 -0.21 23.05
C GLU A 214 -1.13 0.47 21.69
N VAL A 215 -1.44 -0.31 20.65
CA VAL A 215 -1.39 0.14 19.26
C VAL A 215 -2.77 0.14 18.62
N ILE A 216 -3.51 -0.97 18.74
CA ILE A 216 -4.83 -1.16 18.13
C ILE A 216 -5.82 -0.04 18.52
N PRO A 217 -5.90 0.44 19.78
CA PRO A 217 -6.83 1.52 20.13
C PRO A 217 -6.55 2.84 19.40
N ARG A 218 -5.27 3.16 19.10
CA ARG A 218 -4.91 4.35 18.32
C ARG A 218 -5.27 4.16 16.85
N PHE A 219 -5.00 2.98 16.29
CA PHE A 219 -5.40 2.67 14.92
C PHE A 219 -6.92 2.67 14.74
N ARG A 220 -7.68 2.21 15.73
CA ARG A 220 -9.16 2.21 15.70
C ARG A 220 -9.74 3.60 15.41
N LYS A 221 -9.17 4.66 16.00
CA LYS A 221 -9.59 6.04 15.74
C LYS A 221 -9.37 6.43 14.26
N LEU A 222 -8.24 6.02 13.68
CA LEU A 222 -7.96 6.24 12.26
C LEU A 222 -8.93 5.45 11.39
N SER A 223 -9.13 4.17 11.70
CA SER A 223 -9.92 3.25 10.89
C SER A 223 -11.42 3.63 10.85
N GLU A 224 -11.97 4.10 11.98
CA GLU A 224 -13.34 4.63 12.08
C GLU A 224 -13.55 5.90 11.25
N SER A 225 -12.49 6.72 11.08
CA SER A 225 -12.57 7.97 10.34
C SER A 225 -12.57 7.80 8.81
N ILE A 226 -12.31 6.59 8.32
CA ILE A 226 -12.20 6.33 6.88
C ILE A 226 -13.56 6.54 6.20
N LYS A 227 -13.56 7.37 5.16
CA LYS A 227 -14.70 7.64 4.31
C LYS A 227 -14.21 7.88 2.88
N GLU A 228 -15.04 7.54 1.92
CA GLU A 228 -14.83 7.96 0.53
C GLU A 228 -14.97 9.49 0.46
N ALA A 229 -14.09 10.15 -0.31
CA ALA A 229 -14.25 11.56 -0.61
C ALA A 229 -15.48 11.70 -1.52
N LEU A 230 -16.51 12.42 -1.07
CA LEU A 230 -17.75 12.60 -1.82
C LEU A 230 -17.46 13.27 -3.16
N VAL A 231 -18.02 12.72 -4.24
CA VAL A 231 -18.23 13.43 -5.50
C VAL A 231 -19.40 14.38 -5.22
N ASN A 232 -19.09 15.66 -4.98
CA ASN A 232 -20.11 16.70 -4.96
C ASN A 232 -20.44 17.14 -6.38
#